data_AF-A0A0S7F7L1-F1
#
_entry.id   AF-A0A0S7F7L1-F1
#
_cell.length_a   1.000
_cell.length_b   1.000
_cell.length_c   1.000
_cell.angle_alpha   90.00
_cell.angle_beta   90.00
_cell.angle_gamma   90.00
#
_symmetry.space_group_name_H-M   'P 1'
#
loop_
_entity.id
_entity.type
_entity.pdbx_description
1 polymer ?
#
loop_
_entity_poly.entity_id
_entity_poly.type
_entity_poly.pdbx_seq_one_letter_code
_entity_poly.pdbx_strand_id
1 'polypeptide(L)'
;PFFIDHNSRTTTWEDPRLKYPVHMRNKNSMEPGELGPLPPGWEERVHTDGRTFYIDHNTKTTQWEDPRLQSPAITGPAVPYSREFKQKYDYFRKKLKKPADIPNRFEMKLHRNNIFEESYRRIMSLKRPDVLKARLWIEFESEKGLDYGGVAREWFFLLSKEMFNPYYGLFEYSATDNYTLQINPNSGLCNEDHLSYFKFIGRVAGMAVFHGKLLDGFFIRPFYKMMLGKQISLKDMESVDSEYYNSLKWILENDPTELDLRFCIDEDNFGQTYQVDLKPSGSDMVVTNENKKEYIDLVIQWRFVNRVQKQMNAFLEGFTELIPIDLIKIFDENELELLMCGLGDVDVNDWRQHTVYKNGYCPNHPVIQWFWKVC
;
A
#
# COMPACT_ATOMS: atom_id res chain seq x y z
N PRO A 1 7.03 13.18 -14.17
CA PRO A 1 7.17 14.56 -13.66
C PRO A 1 5.88 15.02 -12.96
N PHE A 2 5.95 15.63 -11.78
CA PHE A 2 4.80 16.20 -11.06
C PHE A 2 4.88 17.74 -11.10
N PHE A 3 3.73 18.39 -10.90
CA PHE A 3 3.63 19.84 -10.86
C PHE A 3 3.27 20.29 -9.43
N ILE A 4 4.03 21.24 -8.91
CA ILE A 4 3.78 21.85 -7.60
C ILE A 4 3.12 23.20 -7.83
N ASP A 5 1.91 23.38 -7.32
CA ASP A 5 1.34 24.70 -7.17
C ASP A 5 1.77 25.29 -5.82
N HIS A 6 2.74 26.20 -5.88
CA HIS A 6 3.26 26.88 -4.69
C HIS A 6 2.25 27.82 -4.01
N ASN A 7 1.17 28.22 -4.70
CA ASN A 7 0.15 29.10 -4.13
C ASN A 7 -0.87 28.30 -3.31
N SER A 8 -1.31 27.16 -3.82
CA SER A 8 -2.25 26.27 -3.12
C SER A 8 -1.56 25.21 -2.25
N ARG A 9 -0.24 25.07 -2.36
CA ARG A 9 0.55 23.99 -1.74
C ARG A 9 0.02 22.60 -2.11
N THR A 10 -0.53 22.46 -3.30
CA THR A 10 -1.02 21.18 -3.82
C THR A 10 -0.08 20.67 -4.90
N THR A 11 0.01 19.35 -5.02
CA THR A 11 0.75 18.69 -6.10
C THR A 11 -0.24 17.96 -6.99
N THR A 12 0.00 18.04 -8.30
CA THR A 12 -0.80 17.33 -9.30
C THR A 12 0.10 16.60 -10.28
N TRP A 13 -0.39 15.46 -10.74
CA TRP A 13 0.22 14.67 -11.81
C TRP A 13 -0.36 15.01 -13.18
N GLU A 14 -1.49 15.74 -13.22
CA GLU A 14 -2.06 16.27 -14.45
C GLU A 14 -1.37 17.57 -14.83
N ASP A 15 -0.91 17.67 -16.08
CA ASP A 15 -0.28 18.90 -16.58
C ASP A 15 -1.31 20.05 -16.57
N PRO A 16 -1.12 21.10 -15.76
CA PRO A 16 -2.09 22.18 -15.60
C PRO A 16 -2.28 23.02 -16.87
N ARG A 17 -1.50 22.78 -17.94
CA ARG A 17 -1.64 23.41 -19.26
C ARG A 17 -2.64 22.70 -20.17
N LEU A 18 -3.14 21.53 -19.79
CA LEU A 18 -4.15 20.78 -20.57
C LEU A 18 -5.55 21.36 -20.32
N LYS A 19 -6.21 21.84 -21.38
CA LYS A 19 -7.46 22.64 -21.32
C LYS A 19 -8.74 21.89 -20.91
N TYR A 20 -8.69 20.58 -20.65
CA TYR A 20 -9.89 19.79 -20.35
C TYR A 20 -9.63 18.77 -19.23
N PRO A 21 -10.24 18.91 -18.05
CA PRO A 21 -10.19 17.88 -17.02
C PRO A 21 -11.03 16.67 -17.45
N VAL A 22 -10.49 15.46 -17.26
CA VAL A 22 -11.14 14.16 -17.56
C VAL A 22 -12.48 13.97 -16.80
N HIS A 23 -12.71 14.82 -15.80
CA HIS A 23 -13.78 14.77 -14.80
C HIS A 23 -15.10 15.37 -15.31
N MET A 24 -15.12 15.94 -16.53
CA MET A 24 -16.32 16.45 -17.21
C MET A 24 -16.97 15.45 -18.19
N ARG A 25 -16.70 14.14 -18.07
CA ARG A 25 -17.61 13.14 -18.66
C ARG A 25 -18.85 13.01 -17.78
N ASN A 26 -20.00 13.38 -18.33
CA ASN A 26 -21.34 13.42 -17.71
C ASN A 26 -21.58 12.35 -16.63
N LYS A 27 -21.89 12.79 -15.40
CA LYS A 27 -22.71 12.02 -14.45
C LYS A 27 -24.17 12.07 -14.92
N ASN A 28 -24.61 11.07 -15.67
CA ASN A 28 -26.04 10.81 -15.80
C ASN A 28 -26.48 9.90 -14.66
N SER A 29 -27.40 10.37 -13.84
CA SER A 29 -28.28 9.53 -13.04
C SER A 29 -29.05 8.61 -13.98
N MET A 30 -28.73 7.32 -13.98
CA MET A 30 -29.39 6.33 -14.86
C MET A 30 -30.83 6.11 -14.39
N GLU A 31 -31.78 6.29 -15.31
CA GLU A 31 -33.17 5.89 -15.09
C GLU A 31 -33.31 4.36 -15.08
N PRO A 32 -34.34 3.77 -14.42
CA PRO A 32 -34.49 2.32 -14.23
C PRO A 32 -34.51 1.49 -15.53
N GLY A 33 -34.70 2.12 -16.69
CA GLY A 33 -34.64 1.49 -18.01
C GLY A 33 -33.24 1.21 -18.55
N GLU A 34 -32.18 1.81 -18.00
CA GLU A 34 -30.80 1.67 -18.53
C GLU A 34 -30.01 0.50 -17.93
N LEU A 35 -30.47 -0.09 -16.81
CA LEU A 35 -29.75 -1.16 -16.10
C LEU A 35 -29.98 -2.57 -16.67
N GLY A 36 -30.72 -2.70 -17.78
CA GLY A 36 -31.05 -3.99 -18.37
C GLY A 36 -32.02 -4.83 -17.51
N PRO A 37 -32.41 -6.04 -17.97
CA PRO A 37 -33.32 -6.89 -17.21
C PRO A 37 -32.68 -7.35 -15.89
N LEU A 38 -33.51 -7.56 -14.87
CA LEU A 38 -33.04 -8.15 -13.61
C LEU A 38 -32.40 -9.52 -13.86
N PRO A 39 -31.39 -9.92 -13.06
CA PRO A 39 -30.79 -11.24 -13.18
C PRO A 39 -31.83 -12.36 -13.03
N PRO A 40 -31.63 -13.54 -13.66
CA PRO A 40 -32.56 -14.66 -13.52
C PRO A 40 -32.83 -15.04 -12.06
N GLY A 41 -34.11 -15.15 -11.69
CA GLY A 41 -34.55 -15.44 -10.33
C GLY A 41 -34.70 -14.21 -9.43
N TRP A 42 -34.48 -13.00 -9.95
CA TRP A 42 -34.76 -11.77 -9.22
C TRP A 42 -36.12 -11.17 -9.62
N GLU A 43 -36.87 -10.71 -8.63
CA GLU A 43 -38.15 -10.02 -8.81
C GLU A 43 -38.11 -8.67 -8.11
N GLU A 44 -38.50 -7.60 -8.79
CA GLU A 44 -38.68 -6.28 -8.21
C GLU A 44 -40.11 -6.13 -7.68
N ARG A 45 -40.25 -5.61 -6.46
CA ARG A 45 -41.54 -5.26 -5.86
C ARG A 45 -41.51 -3.91 -5.18
N VAL A 46 -42.67 -3.29 -5.08
CA VAL A 46 -42.87 -2.03 -4.37
C VAL A 46 -43.53 -2.31 -3.02
N HIS A 47 -42.92 -1.81 -1.95
CA HIS A 47 -43.44 -1.88 -0.59
C HIS A 47 -44.55 -0.83 -0.38
N THR A 48 -45.35 -0.97 0.67
CA THR A 48 -46.54 -0.11 0.92
C THR A 48 -46.23 1.37 1.14
N ASP A 49 -44.97 1.70 1.42
CA ASP A 49 -44.45 3.07 1.56
C ASP A 49 -43.89 3.64 0.23
N GLY A 50 -44.05 2.92 -0.88
CA GLY A 50 -43.63 3.34 -2.21
C GLY A 50 -42.16 3.06 -2.53
N ARG A 51 -41.41 2.42 -1.63
CA ARG A 51 -40.01 2.03 -1.89
C ARG A 51 -39.93 0.71 -2.63
N THR A 52 -39.06 0.64 -3.62
CA THR A 52 -38.76 -0.60 -4.34
C THR A 52 -37.79 -1.47 -3.54
N PHE A 53 -38.07 -2.77 -3.48
CA PHE A 53 -37.19 -3.80 -2.92
C PHE A 53 -37.12 -4.98 -3.90
N TYR A 54 -36.04 -5.74 -3.82
CA TYR A 54 -35.74 -6.83 -4.74
C TYR A 54 -35.75 -8.17 -3.99
N ILE A 55 -36.35 -9.17 -4.61
CA ILE A 55 -36.54 -10.52 -4.08
C ILE A 55 -35.66 -11.45 -4.91
N ASP A 56 -34.75 -12.17 -4.26
CA ASP A 56 -34.00 -13.25 -4.89
C ASP A 56 -34.69 -14.58 -4.62
N HIS A 57 -35.33 -15.16 -5.64
CA HIS A 57 -35.97 -16.47 -5.57
C HIS A 57 -34.97 -17.63 -5.49
N ASN A 58 -33.70 -17.41 -5.87
CA ASN A 58 -32.65 -18.42 -5.75
C ASN A 58 -32.25 -18.63 -4.29
N THR A 59 -32.08 -17.54 -3.54
CA THR A 59 -31.68 -17.58 -2.12
C THR A 59 -32.84 -17.40 -1.15
N LYS A 60 -34.04 -17.07 -1.65
CA LYS A 60 -35.25 -16.76 -0.88
C LYS A 60 -35.05 -15.60 0.11
N THR A 61 -34.30 -14.58 -0.32
CA THR A 61 -34.01 -13.38 0.47
C THR A 61 -34.57 -12.13 -0.19
N THR A 62 -34.70 -11.05 0.57
CA THR A 62 -35.16 -9.74 0.08
C THR A 62 -34.16 -8.66 0.47
N GLN A 63 -33.88 -7.72 -0.42
CA GLN A 63 -32.97 -6.60 -0.18
C GLN A 63 -33.50 -5.30 -0.76
N TRP A 64 -32.97 -4.16 -0.30
CA TRP A 64 -33.38 -2.83 -0.76
C TRP A 64 -32.51 -2.31 -1.89
N GLU A 65 -31.32 -2.87 -2.01
CA GLU A 65 -30.32 -2.51 -3.00
C GLU A 65 -30.58 -3.26 -4.30
N ASP A 66 -30.54 -2.57 -5.44
CA ASP A 66 -30.67 -3.19 -6.75
C ASP A 66 -29.49 -4.15 -6.99
N PRO A 67 -29.73 -5.43 -7.29
CA PRO A 67 -28.66 -6.41 -7.54
C PRO A 67 -27.74 -6.02 -8.71
N ARG A 68 -28.13 -5.02 -9.51
CA ARG A 68 -27.35 -4.48 -10.64
C ARG A 68 -26.32 -3.41 -10.24
N LEU A 69 -26.28 -2.95 -8.98
CA LEU A 69 -25.57 -1.72 -8.57
C LEU A 69 -24.45 -1.89 -7.51
N GLN A 70 -23.91 -3.08 -7.26
CA GLN A 70 -22.86 -3.28 -6.24
C GLN A 70 -21.49 -3.67 -6.83
N SER A 71 -20.49 -2.79 -6.69
CA SER A 71 -19.17 -2.95 -7.35
C SER A 71 -17.97 -2.06 -6.85
N PRO A 72 -16.94 -2.61 -6.14
CA PRO A 72 -15.58 -2.03 -5.82
C PRO A 72 -14.25 -2.67 -6.42
N ALA A 73 -13.51 -2.16 -7.44
CA ALA A 73 -12.28 -2.81 -7.98
C ALA A 73 -10.96 -2.02 -7.86
N ILE A 74 -10.12 -2.22 -6.82
CA ILE A 74 -8.69 -1.74 -6.80
C ILE A 74 -7.77 -2.54 -5.85
N THR A 75 -7.74 -3.88 -5.83
CA THR A 75 -6.69 -4.61 -5.11
C THR A 75 -6.18 -5.82 -5.89
N GLY A 76 -4.86 -6.09 -5.79
CA GLY A 76 -4.18 -7.23 -6.42
C GLY A 76 -4.74 -8.59 -5.99
N PRO A 77 -4.12 -9.73 -6.38
CA PRO A 77 -4.69 -11.05 -6.11
C PRO A 77 -5.00 -11.17 -4.62
N ALA A 78 -6.30 -11.22 -4.30
CA ALA A 78 -6.79 -11.22 -2.93
C ALA A 78 -6.05 -12.31 -2.16
N VAL A 79 -5.35 -11.91 -1.10
CA VAL A 79 -4.79 -12.87 -0.15
C VAL A 79 -5.99 -13.71 0.30
N PRO A 80 -6.07 -15.00 -0.05
CA PRO A 80 -7.20 -15.79 0.34
C PRO A 80 -7.29 -15.71 1.86
N TYR A 81 -8.49 -15.46 2.40
CA TYR A 81 -8.77 -15.57 3.82
C TYR A 81 -8.43 -16.99 4.26
N SER A 82 -7.17 -17.22 4.56
CA SER A 82 -6.66 -18.52 4.93
C SER A 82 -7.06 -18.73 6.38
N ARG A 83 -7.57 -19.92 6.71
CA ARG A 83 -7.82 -20.28 8.11
C ARG A 83 -6.55 -20.10 8.95
N GLU A 84 -5.40 -20.20 8.29
CA GLU A 84 -4.05 -19.96 8.78
C GLU A 84 -3.84 -18.48 9.16
N PHE A 85 -4.20 -17.52 8.31
CA PHE A 85 -4.09 -16.08 8.61
C PHE A 85 -4.94 -15.71 9.83
N LYS A 86 -6.20 -16.16 9.86
CA LYS A 86 -7.08 -15.89 11.02
C LYS A 86 -6.47 -16.42 12.32
N GLN A 87 -5.95 -17.65 12.30
CA GLN A 87 -5.29 -18.24 13.47
C GLN A 87 -4.04 -17.46 13.90
N LYS A 88 -3.18 -17.07 12.95
CA LYS A 88 -2.02 -16.22 13.21
C LYS A 88 -2.44 -14.87 13.79
N TYR A 89 -3.48 -14.25 13.24
CA TYR A 89 -4.04 -12.98 13.70
C TYR A 89 -4.62 -13.08 15.12
N ASP A 90 -5.41 -14.11 15.42
CA ASP A 90 -5.97 -14.33 16.76
C ASP A 90 -4.86 -14.59 17.78
N TYR A 91 -3.84 -15.37 17.41
CA TYR A 91 -2.64 -15.58 18.22
C TYR A 91 -1.89 -14.26 18.47
N PHE A 92 -1.64 -13.48 17.41
CA PHE A 92 -1.01 -12.17 17.45
C PHE A 92 -1.76 -11.22 18.39
N ARG A 93 -3.07 -11.08 18.21
CA ARG A 93 -3.95 -10.25 19.04
C ARG A 93 -3.93 -10.66 20.51
N LYS A 94 -3.93 -11.95 20.80
CA LYS A 94 -3.85 -12.48 22.18
C LYS A 94 -2.51 -12.15 22.86
N LYS A 95 -1.43 -11.99 22.09
CA LYS A 95 -0.09 -11.65 22.58
C LYS A 95 0.13 -10.15 22.73
N LEU A 96 -0.59 -9.31 21.98
CA LEU A 96 -0.60 -7.87 22.16
C LEU A 96 -1.33 -7.49 23.46
N LYS A 97 -0.57 -7.30 24.53
CA LYS A 97 -1.10 -6.85 25.83
C LYS A 97 -0.74 -5.39 26.07
N LYS A 98 -1.70 -4.62 26.55
CA LYS A 98 -1.47 -3.29 27.11
C LYS A 98 -0.89 -3.44 28.53
N PRO A 99 0.31 -2.92 28.82
CA PRO A 99 0.81 -2.82 30.19
C PRO A 99 -0.19 -2.14 31.14
N ALA A 100 -0.26 -2.62 32.38
CA ALA A 100 -1.26 -2.19 33.36
C ALA A 100 -1.03 -0.76 33.87
N ASP A 101 0.20 -0.27 33.77
CA ASP A 101 0.67 1.04 34.24
C ASP A 101 0.49 2.16 33.21
N ILE A 102 -0.08 1.85 32.04
CA ILE A 102 -0.37 2.84 30.99
C ILE A 102 -1.70 3.55 31.28
N PRO A 103 -1.79 4.86 31.04
CA PRO A 103 -3.05 5.61 31.18
C PRO A 103 -4.21 5.00 30.38
N ASN A 104 -5.43 5.28 30.83
CA ASN A 104 -6.62 4.75 30.17
C ASN A 104 -6.84 5.31 28.77
N ARG A 105 -6.46 6.58 28.54
CA ARG A 105 -6.59 7.24 27.25
C ARG A 105 -5.33 8.03 26.88
N PHE A 106 -5.05 8.10 25.59
CA PHE A 106 -4.07 9.01 25.01
C PHE A 106 -4.80 10.04 24.16
N GLU A 107 -4.80 11.28 24.65
CA GLU A 107 -5.56 12.39 24.07
C GLU A 107 -4.71 13.22 23.12
N MET A 108 -5.23 13.44 21.91
CA MET A 108 -4.67 14.31 20.88
C MET A 108 -5.76 15.24 20.36
N LYS A 109 -5.51 16.55 20.52
CA LYS A 109 -6.33 17.62 19.93
C LYS A 109 -5.58 18.16 18.73
N LEU A 110 -6.20 18.10 17.55
CA LEU A 110 -5.52 18.30 16.27
C LEU A 110 -6.32 19.21 15.36
N HIS A 111 -5.63 19.95 14.49
CA HIS A 111 -6.24 20.63 13.36
C HIS A 111 -6.15 19.78 12.10
N ARG A 112 -7.25 19.68 11.33
CA ARG A 112 -7.26 18.94 10.06
C ARG A 112 -6.17 19.43 9.09
N ASN A 113 -6.00 20.74 8.98
CA ASN A 113 -5.04 21.37 8.07
C ASN A 113 -3.57 21.17 8.49
N ASN A 114 -3.31 20.66 9.69
CA ASN A 114 -1.97 20.51 10.25
C ASN A 114 -1.77 19.13 10.90
N ILE A 115 -2.57 18.15 10.46
CA ILE A 115 -2.68 16.84 11.09
C ILE A 115 -1.34 16.13 11.19
N PHE A 116 -0.50 16.23 10.14
CA PHE A 116 0.81 15.58 10.09
C PHE A 116 1.76 16.14 11.14
N GLU A 117 2.00 17.45 11.10
CA GLU A 117 2.93 18.15 12.00
C GLU A 117 2.53 18.07 13.48
N GLU A 118 1.22 18.21 13.77
CA GLU A 118 0.73 18.13 15.15
C GLU A 118 0.79 16.69 15.69
N SER A 119 0.44 15.71 14.86
CA SER A 119 0.60 14.29 15.22
C SER A 119 2.07 13.95 15.45
N TYR A 120 2.97 14.43 14.58
CA TYR A 120 4.41 14.25 14.70
C TYR A 120 4.93 14.77 16.04
N ARG A 121 4.69 16.06 16.36
CA ARG A 121 5.15 16.64 17.64
C ARG A 121 4.59 15.89 18.84
N ARG A 122 3.31 15.50 18.78
CA ARG A 122 2.63 14.85 19.90
C ARG A 122 3.13 13.42 20.16
N ILE A 123 3.36 12.65 19.10
CA ILE A 123 3.83 11.25 19.17
C ILE A 123 5.34 11.21 19.46
N MET A 124 6.14 12.09 18.86
CA MET A 124 7.59 12.08 19.01
C MET A 124 8.07 12.67 20.34
N SER A 125 7.32 13.59 20.95
CA SER A 125 7.64 14.14 22.29
C SER A 125 7.48 13.15 23.45
N LEU A 126 6.90 11.96 23.20
CA LEU A 126 6.72 10.94 24.23
C LEU A 126 8.05 10.29 24.61
N LYS A 127 8.41 10.41 25.90
CA LYS A 127 9.54 9.70 26.50
C LYS A 127 9.30 8.19 26.62
N ARG A 128 8.03 7.78 26.78
CA ARG A 128 7.62 6.38 26.90
C ARG A 128 6.63 6.02 25.77
N PRO A 129 7.10 5.34 24.71
CA PRO A 129 6.26 4.97 23.57
C PRO A 129 5.07 4.09 23.93
N ASP A 130 5.18 3.26 24.97
CA ASP A 130 4.08 2.41 25.45
C ASP A 130 2.77 3.18 25.71
N VAL A 131 2.84 4.48 26.02
CA VAL A 131 1.65 5.32 26.20
C VAL A 131 0.75 5.32 24.96
N LEU A 132 1.31 5.12 23.77
CA LEU A 132 0.57 5.00 22.51
C LEU A 132 -0.31 3.74 22.42
N LYS A 133 -0.13 2.76 23.33
CA LYS A 133 -1.00 1.57 23.50
C LYS A 133 -2.27 1.88 24.31
N ALA A 134 -2.38 3.07 24.91
CA ALA A 134 -3.62 3.52 25.54
C ALA A 134 -4.74 3.70 24.52
N ARG A 135 -6.00 3.74 24.96
CA ARG A 135 -7.13 4.03 24.07
C ARG A 135 -6.93 5.41 23.44
N LEU A 136 -6.88 5.47 22.12
CA LEU A 136 -6.75 6.74 21.39
C LEU A 136 -8.03 7.56 21.57
N TRP A 137 -7.86 8.83 21.92
CA TRP A 137 -8.93 9.80 22.03
C TRP A 137 -8.56 10.98 21.14
N ILE A 138 -9.16 11.03 19.94
CA ILE A 138 -8.83 12.03 18.93
C ILE A 138 -9.95 13.07 18.90
N GLU A 139 -9.57 14.34 18.97
CA GLU A 139 -10.47 15.48 18.88
C GLU A 139 -9.95 16.43 17.80
N PHE A 140 -10.75 16.67 16.77
CA PHE A 140 -10.44 17.72 15.79
C PHE A 140 -10.97 19.06 16.32
N GLU A 141 -10.11 20.07 16.40
CA GLU A 141 -10.52 21.39 16.88
C GLU A 141 -11.66 21.95 16.02
N SER A 142 -12.61 22.62 16.68
CA SER A 142 -13.84 23.17 16.08
C SER A 142 -14.90 22.14 15.63
N GLU A 143 -14.71 20.84 15.91
CA GLU A 143 -15.70 19.79 15.61
C GLU A 143 -16.22 19.12 16.89
N LYS A 144 -17.54 19.10 17.09
CA LYS A 144 -18.16 18.31 18.17
C LYS A 144 -18.31 16.86 17.73
N GLY A 145 -17.22 16.09 17.75
CA GLY A 145 -17.25 14.63 17.58
C GLY A 145 -17.40 13.90 18.92
N LEU A 146 -18.46 13.12 19.11
CA LEU A 146 -18.55 12.16 20.21
C LEU A 146 -17.85 10.86 19.79
N ASP A 147 -16.71 10.55 20.41
CA ASP A 147 -15.79 9.50 19.95
C ASP A 147 -16.25 8.07 20.34
N TYR A 148 -16.95 7.41 19.42
CA TYR A 148 -17.19 5.96 19.42
C TYR A 148 -16.22 5.20 18.51
N GLY A 149 -14.98 5.71 18.30
CA GLY A 149 -13.92 5.03 17.55
C GLY A 149 -13.89 5.30 16.04
N GLY A 150 -14.82 6.10 15.52
CA GLY A 150 -14.84 6.60 14.14
C GLY A 150 -13.78 7.67 13.88
N VAL A 151 -13.60 8.61 14.81
CA VAL A 151 -12.65 9.72 14.67
C VAL A 151 -11.21 9.21 14.66
N ALA A 152 -10.88 8.21 15.47
CA ALA A 152 -9.57 7.57 15.42
C ALA A 152 -9.29 6.87 14.08
N ARG A 153 -10.31 6.23 13.48
CA ARG A 153 -10.17 5.61 12.14
C ARG A 153 -9.91 6.68 11.08
N GLU A 154 -10.68 7.77 11.12
CA GLU A 154 -10.50 8.91 10.23
C GLU A 154 -9.10 9.54 10.38
N TRP A 155 -8.61 9.69 11.61
CA TRP A 155 -7.25 10.19 11.86
C TRP A 155 -6.18 9.33 11.20
N PHE A 156 -6.25 8.01 11.32
CA PHE A 156 -5.30 7.12 10.62
C PHE A 156 -5.37 7.29 9.10
N PHE A 157 -6.58 7.37 8.54
CA PHE A 157 -6.79 7.56 7.11
C PHE A 157 -6.26 8.90 6.58
N LEU A 158 -6.53 10.00 7.28
CA LEU A 158 -6.04 11.32 6.89
C LEU A 158 -4.52 11.41 7.06
N LEU A 159 -3.99 10.87 8.17
CA LEU A 159 -2.57 10.90 8.43
C LEU A 159 -1.80 10.04 7.42
N SER A 160 -2.32 8.88 6.99
CA SER A 160 -1.66 8.08 5.95
C SER A 160 -1.53 8.83 4.63
N LYS A 161 -2.53 9.62 4.24
CA LYS A 161 -2.42 10.45 3.03
C LYS A 161 -1.30 11.49 3.12
N GLU A 162 -1.13 12.10 4.29
CA GLU A 162 -0.03 13.07 4.50
C GLU A 162 1.33 12.38 4.62
N MET A 163 1.42 11.22 5.29
CA MET A 163 2.67 10.45 5.42
C MET A 163 3.27 10.04 4.06
N PHE A 164 2.40 9.78 3.08
CA PHE A 164 2.80 9.37 1.74
C PHE A 164 2.74 10.51 0.71
N ASN A 165 2.54 11.75 1.18
CA ASN A 165 2.54 12.93 0.33
C ASN A 165 3.96 13.18 -0.22
N PRO A 166 4.15 13.23 -1.55
CA PRO A 166 5.46 13.48 -2.18
C PRO A 166 6.13 14.77 -1.71
N TYR A 167 5.36 15.75 -1.21
CA TYR A 167 5.87 17.01 -0.68
C TYR A 167 6.94 16.81 0.41
N TYR A 168 6.78 15.80 1.27
CA TYR A 168 7.75 15.51 2.34
C TYR A 168 8.99 14.77 1.84
N GLY A 169 8.99 14.28 0.59
CA GLY A 169 10.11 13.58 -0.03
C GLY A 169 10.46 12.24 0.63
N LEU A 170 9.58 11.68 1.46
CA LEU A 170 9.85 10.44 2.22
C LEU A 170 9.62 9.17 1.37
N PHE A 171 8.54 9.15 0.59
CA PHE A 171 8.18 8.03 -0.28
C PHE A 171 8.05 8.49 -1.72
N GLU A 172 8.25 7.54 -2.63
CA GLU A 172 8.02 7.69 -4.06
C GLU A 172 7.18 6.52 -4.58
N TYR A 173 6.50 6.70 -5.71
CA TYR A 173 5.76 5.61 -6.35
C TYR A 173 6.73 4.65 -7.06
N SER A 174 6.30 3.40 -7.23
CA SER A 174 6.95 2.44 -8.10
C SER A 174 7.01 2.95 -9.56
N ALA A 175 7.98 2.49 -10.34
CA ALA A 175 8.05 2.80 -11.77
C ALA A 175 6.93 2.10 -12.57
N THR A 176 6.41 0.99 -12.07
CA THR A 176 5.44 0.14 -12.78
C THR A 176 3.99 0.59 -12.54
N ASP A 177 3.69 1.18 -11.37
CA ASP A 177 2.36 1.69 -11.05
C ASP A 177 2.39 2.97 -10.19
N ASN A 178 1.34 3.79 -10.30
CA ASN A 178 1.17 5.02 -9.51
C ASN A 178 0.46 4.76 -8.17
N TYR A 179 0.54 3.53 -7.63
CA TYR A 179 -0.26 3.14 -6.47
C TYR A 179 0.57 2.53 -5.34
N THR A 180 1.66 1.82 -5.66
CA THR A 180 2.56 1.24 -4.68
C THR A 180 3.69 2.20 -4.32
N LEU A 181 3.98 2.26 -3.03
CA LEU A 181 4.94 3.16 -2.41
C LEU A 181 6.25 2.44 -2.09
N GLN A 182 7.35 3.12 -2.32
CA GLN A 182 8.69 2.72 -1.87
C GLN A 182 9.37 3.89 -1.16
N ILE A 183 10.32 3.58 -0.28
CA ILE A 183 11.11 4.62 0.40
C ILE A 183 11.91 5.38 -0.65
N ASN A 184 11.84 6.71 -0.63
CA ASN A 184 12.70 7.55 -1.45
C ASN A 184 14.14 7.45 -0.92
N PRO A 185 15.10 6.90 -1.70
CA PRO A 185 16.51 6.83 -1.29
C PRO A 185 17.09 8.23 -0.99
N ASN A 186 16.60 9.24 -1.68
CA ASN A 186 17.05 10.63 -1.62
C ASN A 186 16.29 11.45 -0.58
N SER A 187 15.50 10.81 0.30
CA SER A 187 14.76 11.51 1.36
C SER A 187 15.63 12.40 2.24
N GLY A 188 16.89 12.03 2.49
CA GLY A 188 17.84 12.85 3.26
C GLY A 188 18.34 14.10 2.52
N LEU A 189 18.22 14.15 1.20
CA LEU A 189 18.56 15.34 0.39
C LEU A 189 17.42 16.36 0.41
N CYS A 190 16.18 15.90 0.55
CA CYS A 190 14.99 16.75 0.59
C CYS A 190 14.65 17.21 2.01
N ASN A 191 15.04 16.46 3.04
CA ASN A 191 14.63 16.68 4.43
C ASN A 191 15.69 16.19 5.42
N GLU A 192 16.32 17.10 6.16
CA GLU A 192 17.36 16.78 7.15
C GLU A 192 16.83 15.88 8.29
N ASP A 193 15.55 16.05 8.66
CA ASP A 193 14.89 15.29 9.73
C ASP A 193 14.25 13.99 9.22
N HIS A 194 14.52 13.56 7.98
CA HIS A 194 13.82 12.42 7.36
C HIS A 194 13.82 11.14 8.21
N LEU A 195 14.92 10.83 8.91
CA LEU A 195 15.00 9.64 9.78
C LEU A 195 14.03 9.75 10.97
N SER A 196 13.87 10.94 11.54
CA SER A 196 12.90 11.17 12.61
C SER A 196 11.48 10.99 12.09
N TYR A 197 11.19 11.45 10.87
CA TYR A 197 9.91 11.18 10.21
C TYR A 197 9.69 9.69 9.95
N PHE A 198 10.67 8.93 9.47
CA PHE A 198 10.53 7.47 9.34
C PHE A 198 10.25 6.79 10.66
N LYS A 199 10.91 7.20 11.74
CA LYS A 199 10.61 6.70 13.10
C LYS A 199 9.19 7.04 13.54
N PHE A 200 8.74 8.26 13.27
CA PHE A 200 7.35 8.66 13.50
C PHE A 200 6.35 7.79 12.72
N ILE A 201 6.58 7.59 11.42
CA ILE A 201 5.73 6.75 10.57
C ILE A 201 5.74 5.29 11.05
N GLY A 202 6.89 4.80 11.50
CA GLY A 202 7.02 3.51 12.19
C GLY A 202 6.13 3.40 13.42
N ARG A 203 6.14 4.40 14.30
CA ARG A 203 5.23 4.46 15.47
C ARG A 203 3.78 4.46 15.04
N VAL A 204 3.39 5.26 14.05
CA VAL A 204 2.01 5.34 13.54
C VAL A 204 1.58 3.98 12.97
N ALA A 205 2.42 3.32 12.18
CA ALA A 205 2.17 1.96 11.69
C ALA A 205 2.03 0.94 12.83
N GLY A 206 2.90 1.01 13.84
CA GLY A 206 2.79 0.18 15.05
C GLY A 206 1.48 0.44 15.82
N MET A 207 1.04 1.70 15.89
CA MET A 207 -0.25 2.08 16.48
C MET A 207 -1.42 1.50 15.67
N ALA A 208 -1.38 1.61 14.34
CA ALA A 208 -2.43 1.10 13.46
C ALA A 208 -2.63 -0.41 13.69
N VAL A 209 -1.53 -1.17 13.64
CA VAL A 209 -1.54 -2.61 13.91
C VAL A 209 -2.03 -2.92 15.33
N PHE A 210 -1.49 -2.23 16.35
CA PHE A 210 -1.86 -2.46 17.75
C PHE A 210 -3.35 -2.23 18.00
N HIS A 211 -3.92 -1.15 17.44
CA HIS A 211 -5.32 -0.77 17.64
C HIS A 211 -6.29 -1.40 16.64
N GLY A 212 -5.80 -2.13 15.64
CA GLY A 212 -6.64 -2.72 14.60
C GLY A 212 -7.27 -1.68 13.69
N LYS A 213 -6.46 -0.69 13.34
CA LYS A 213 -6.76 0.32 12.33
C LYS A 213 -5.87 0.06 11.11
N LEU A 214 -6.29 0.60 9.97
CA LEU A 214 -5.60 0.41 8.70
C LEU A 214 -4.94 1.72 8.29
N LEU A 215 -3.85 1.63 7.55
CA LEU A 215 -3.24 2.74 6.84
C LEU A 215 -3.71 2.75 5.39
N ASP A 216 -4.02 3.93 4.86
CA ASP A 216 -4.35 4.13 3.44
C ASP A 216 -3.05 4.29 2.63
N GLY A 217 -2.48 3.16 2.21
CA GLY A 217 -1.29 3.12 1.36
C GLY A 217 -0.76 1.71 1.20
N PHE A 218 -0.26 1.38 0.02
CA PHE A 218 0.25 0.04 -0.31
C PHE A 218 1.75 0.16 -0.57
N PHE A 219 2.55 -0.68 0.08
CA PHE A 219 3.99 -0.67 -0.14
C PHE A 219 4.41 -1.75 -1.11
N ILE A 220 5.53 -1.55 -1.80
CA ILE A 220 6.12 -2.61 -2.61
C ILE A 220 6.45 -3.83 -1.75
N ARG A 221 6.30 -5.04 -2.30
CA ARG A 221 6.59 -6.30 -1.59
C ARG A 221 7.97 -6.35 -0.89
N PRO A 222 9.07 -5.83 -1.50
CA PRO A 222 10.35 -5.67 -0.82
C PRO A 222 10.28 -4.98 0.55
N PHE A 223 9.42 -3.98 0.73
CA PHE A 223 9.26 -3.26 2.00
C PHE A 223 8.85 -4.21 3.14
N TYR A 224 7.81 -5.02 2.92
CA TYR A 224 7.35 -6.01 3.90
C TYR A 224 8.38 -7.12 4.12
N LYS A 225 9.10 -7.54 3.08
CA LYS A 225 10.19 -8.51 3.22
C LYS A 225 11.33 -7.97 4.08
N MET A 226 11.70 -6.70 3.93
CA MET A 226 12.67 -6.05 4.81
C MET A 226 12.21 -6.04 6.26
N MET A 227 10.94 -5.72 6.53
CA MET A 227 10.39 -5.77 7.89
C MET A 227 10.47 -7.17 8.51
N LEU A 228 10.24 -8.20 7.72
CA LEU A 228 10.29 -9.60 8.16
C LEU A 228 11.72 -10.16 8.22
N GLY A 229 12.71 -9.45 7.68
CA GLY A 229 14.08 -9.94 7.52
C GLY A 229 14.19 -11.10 6.51
N LYS A 230 13.32 -11.12 5.49
CA LYS A 230 13.33 -12.11 4.42
C LYS A 230 14.22 -11.67 3.26
N GLN A 231 14.77 -12.65 2.54
CA GLN A 231 15.53 -12.39 1.32
C GLN A 231 14.62 -11.82 0.22
N ILE A 232 15.11 -10.77 -0.43
CA ILE A 232 14.50 -10.17 -1.61
C ILE A 232 15.12 -10.83 -2.84
N SER A 233 14.29 -11.20 -3.80
CA SER A 233 14.66 -12.00 -4.96
C SER A 233 14.39 -11.25 -6.26
N LEU A 234 14.92 -11.77 -7.38
CA LEU A 234 14.69 -11.19 -8.70
C LEU A 234 13.19 -11.07 -9.03
N LYS A 235 12.37 -12.04 -8.59
CA LYS A 235 10.92 -12.00 -8.82
C LYS A 235 10.24 -10.80 -8.15
N ASP A 236 10.78 -10.29 -7.05
CA ASP A 236 10.23 -9.11 -6.38
C ASP A 236 10.50 -7.82 -7.18
N MET A 237 11.48 -7.83 -8.09
CA MET A 237 11.71 -6.72 -9.03
C MET A 237 10.58 -6.59 -10.05
N GLU A 238 9.98 -7.70 -10.49
CA GLU A 238 8.94 -7.71 -11.54
C GLU A 238 7.76 -6.79 -11.22
N SER A 239 7.33 -6.76 -9.96
CA SER A 239 6.23 -5.91 -9.50
C SER A 239 6.63 -4.44 -9.26
N VAL A 240 7.92 -4.13 -9.21
CA VAL A 240 8.41 -2.77 -8.92
C VAL A 240 8.94 -2.09 -10.17
N ASP A 241 9.70 -2.81 -10.99
CA ASP A 241 10.31 -2.33 -12.21
C ASP A 241 10.39 -3.48 -13.21
N SER A 242 9.33 -3.63 -14.00
CA SER A 242 9.22 -4.72 -14.97
C SER A 242 10.29 -4.66 -16.08
N GLU A 243 10.73 -3.47 -16.48
CA GLU A 243 11.77 -3.27 -17.50
C GLU A 243 13.14 -3.70 -16.97
N TYR A 244 13.47 -3.27 -15.75
CA TYR A 244 14.72 -3.65 -15.09
C TYR A 244 14.73 -5.15 -14.74
N TYR A 245 13.60 -5.70 -14.31
CA TYR A 245 13.41 -7.14 -14.14
C TYR A 245 13.72 -7.92 -15.43
N ASN A 246 13.17 -7.51 -16.57
CA ASN A 246 13.40 -8.17 -17.85
C ASN A 246 14.89 -8.14 -18.24
N SER A 247 15.57 -7.02 -17.98
CA SER A 247 17.00 -6.86 -18.24
C SER A 247 17.85 -7.82 -17.39
N LEU A 248 17.58 -7.88 -16.08
CA LEU A 248 18.27 -8.80 -15.17
C LEU A 248 17.94 -10.27 -15.45
N LYS A 249 16.70 -10.55 -15.86
CA LYS A 249 16.29 -11.89 -16.30
C LYS A 249 17.01 -12.31 -17.57
N TRP A 250 17.17 -11.40 -18.53
CA TRP A 250 17.96 -11.68 -19.74
C TRP A 250 19.41 -12.02 -19.38
N ILE A 251 20.04 -11.23 -18.49
CA ILE A 251 21.39 -11.52 -17.99
C ILE A 251 21.43 -12.90 -17.32
N LEU A 252 20.43 -13.26 -16.53
CA LEU A 252 20.35 -14.56 -15.87
C LEU A 252 20.29 -15.73 -16.87
N GLU A 253 19.55 -15.55 -17.97
CA GLU A 253 19.25 -16.60 -18.95
C GLU A 253 20.28 -16.68 -20.09
N ASN A 254 21.05 -15.62 -20.34
CA ASN A 254 21.99 -15.51 -21.46
C ASN A 254 23.43 -15.21 -20.99
N ASP A 255 24.41 -15.31 -21.89
CA ASP A 255 25.79 -14.93 -21.58
C ASP A 255 25.96 -13.39 -21.65
N PRO A 256 26.27 -12.71 -20.53
CA PRO A 256 26.38 -11.26 -20.52
C PRO A 256 27.77 -10.74 -20.92
N THR A 257 28.72 -11.61 -21.31
CA THR A 257 30.12 -11.21 -21.55
C THR A 257 30.25 -10.11 -22.62
N GLU A 258 29.37 -10.11 -23.63
CA GLU A 258 29.35 -9.08 -24.68
C GLU A 258 28.80 -7.72 -24.20
N LEU A 259 28.13 -7.66 -23.06
CA LEU A 259 27.58 -6.43 -22.49
C LEU A 259 28.63 -5.58 -21.75
N ASP A 260 29.83 -6.13 -21.52
CA ASP A 260 30.91 -5.51 -20.72
C ASP A 260 30.43 -4.91 -19.37
N LEU A 261 29.49 -5.62 -18.74
CA LEU A 261 28.98 -5.24 -17.42
C LEU A 261 30.07 -5.43 -16.37
N ARG A 262 30.05 -4.56 -15.35
CA ARG A 262 30.96 -4.62 -14.20
C ARG A 262 30.15 -4.69 -12.91
N PHE A 263 30.77 -5.06 -11.79
CA PHE A 263 30.13 -5.08 -10.47
C PHE A 263 29.96 -3.67 -9.88
N CYS A 264 29.42 -2.76 -10.67
CA CYS A 264 29.12 -1.39 -10.31
C CYS A 264 27.83 -0.95 -11.00
N ILE A 265 27.24 0.14 -10.53
CA ILE A 265 26.03 0.76 -11.09
C ILE A 265 26.20 2.27 -11.13
N ASP A 266 25.50 2.90 -12.06
CA ASP A 266 25.44 4.35 -12.17
C ASP A 266 24.15 4.85 -11.49
N GLU A 267 24.27 5.76 -10.53
CA GLU A 267 23.14 6.51 -9.97
C GLU A 267 23.16 7.95 -10.45
N ASP A 268 22.03 8.41 -11.02
CA ASP A 268 21.78 9.82 -11.29
C ASP A 268 21.19 10.48 -10.04
N ASN A 269 21.92 11.44 -9.49
CA ASN A 269 21.42 12.33 -8.45
C ASN A 269 21.47 13.77 -8.96
N PHE A 270 20.30 14.33 -9.24
CA PHE A 270 20.10 15.71 -9.70
C PHE A 270 20.94 16.08 -10.95
N GLY A 271 21.04 15.15 -11.90
CA GLY A 271 21.77 15.33 -13.15
C GLY A 271 23.28 15.10 -13.03
N GLN A 272 23.76 14.63 -11.89
CA GLN A 272 25.13 14.12 -11.72
C GLN A 272 25.09 12.61 -11.59
N THR A 273 25.81 11.93 -12.47
CA THR A 273 25.97 10.48 -12.43
C THR A 273 27.15 10.11 -11.53
N TYR A 274 26.91 9.22 -10.58
CA TYR A 274 27.94 8.66 -9.71
C TYR A 274 27.97 7.15 -9.86
N GLN A 275 29.18 6.60 -9.93
CA GLN A 275 29.39 5.16 -9.98
C GLN A 275 29.50 4.59 -8.56
N VAL A 276 28.75 3.53 -8.30
CA VAL A 276 28.75 2.81 -7.03
C VAL A 276 29.20 1.38 -7.26
N ASP A 277 30.30 1.00 -6.61
CA ASP A 277 30.77 -0.37 -6.55
C ASP A 277 29.81 -1.23 -5.70
N LEU A 278 29.30 -2.31 -6.29
CA LEU A 278 28.40 -3.27 -5.63
C LEU A 278 29.14 -4.17 -4.63
N LYS A 279 30.45 -4.33 -4.82
CA LYS A 279 31.39 -5.03 -3.93
C LYS A 279 32.77 -4.38 -4.05
N PRO A 280 33.73 -4.67 -3.13
CA PRO A 280 35.06 -4.06 -3.19
C PRO A 280 35.73 -4.27 -4.55
N SER A 281 36.21 -3.18 -5.17
CA SER A 281 36.80 -3.17 -6.52
C SER A 281 35.85 -3.68 -7.60
N GLY A 282 34.55 -3.44 -7.44
CA GLY A 282 33.50 -3.96 -8.33
C GLY A 282 33.59 -3.40 -9.75
N SER A 283 33.97 -2.14 -9.90
CA SER A 283 34.24 -1.47 -11.18
C SER A 283 35.37 -2.14 -11.98
N ASP A 284 36.32 -2.80 -11.34
CA ASP A 284 37.40 -3.54 -12.05
C ASP A 284 36.97 -4.96 -12.46
N MET A 285 35.88 -5.47 -11.89
CA MET A 285 35.43 -6.85 -12.07
C MET A 285 34.36 -6.97 -13.13
N VAL A 286 34.67 -7.67 -14.23
CA VAL A 286 33.73 -7.94 -15.33
C VAL A 286 32.73 -9.02 -14.92
N VAL A 287 31.48 -8.84 -15.32
CA VAL A 287 30.41 -9.81 -15.16
C VAL A 287 30.53 -10.86 -16.27
N THR A 288 30.65 -12.12 -15.89
CA THR A 288 30.80 -13.28 -16.77
C THR A 288 29.66 -14.26 -16.53
N ASN A 289 29.56 -15.29 -17.38
CA ASN A 289 28.53 -16.30 -17.23
C ASN A 289 28.59 -17.05 -15.87
N GLU A 290 29.79 -17.16 -15.28
CA GLU A 290 30.04 -17.83 -13.99
C GLU A 290 29.60 -16.98 -12.79
N ASN A 291 29.73 -15.65 -12.87
CA ASN A 291 29.51 -14.74 -11.73
C ASN A 291 28.22 -13.90 -11.84
N LYS A 292 27.49 -13.97 -12.96
CA LYS A 292 26.28 -13.18 -13.21
C LYS A 292 25.18 -13.31 -12.15
N LYS A 293 25.08 -14.47 -11.48
CA LYS A 293 24.11 -14.65 -10.38
C LYS A 293 24.45 -13.76 -9.18
N GLU A 294 25.74 -13.69 -8.82
CA GLU A 294 26.22 -12.82 -7.76
C GLU A 294 25.98 -11.35 -8.12
N TYR A 295 26.23 -10.97 -9.39
CA TYR A 295 25.95 -9.62 -9.87
C TYR A 295 24.48 -9.26 -9.69
N ILE A 296 23.56 -10.12 -10.14
CA ILE A 296 22.11 -9.89 -10.00
C ILE A 296 21.70 -9.77 -8.53
N ASP A 297 22.19 -10.66 -7.67
CA ASP A 297 21.88 -10.62 -6.23
C ASP A 297 22.35 -9.31 -5.59
N LEU A 298 23.54 -8.84 -5.94
CA LEU A 298 24.08 -7.57 -5.44
C LEU A 298 23.31 -6.36 -5.98
N VAL A 299 22.87 -6.39 -7.24
CA VAL A 299 22.00 -5.34 -7.81
C VAL A 299 20.67 -5.27 -7.05
N ILE A 300 20.02 -6.41 -6.79
CA ILE A 300 18.76 -6.48 -6.03
C ILE A 300 18.97 -5.96 -4.61
N GLN A 301 20.05 -6.40 -3.96
CA GLN A 301 20.40 -5.97 -2.62
C GLN A 301 20.64 -4.46 -2.56
N TRP A 302 21.37 -3.90 -3.52
CA TRP A 302 21.56 -2.46 -3.61
C TRP A 302 20.24 -1.71 -3.79
N ARG A 303 19.45 -2.12 -4.79
CA ARG A 303 18.24 -1.43 -5.24
C ARG A 303 17.16 -1.33 -4.16
N PHE A 304 17.00 -2.38 -3.36
CA PHE A 304 15.94 -2.46 -2.35
C PHE A 304 16.41 -2.31 -0.93
N VAL A 305 17.68 -2.57 -0.62
CA VAL A 305 18.16 -2.61 0.77
C VAL A 305 19.17 -1.52 1.05
N ASN A 306 20.34 -1.55 0.41
CA ASN A 306 21.47 -0.70 0.81
C ASN A 306 21.12 0.80 0.81
N ARG A 307 20.46 1.28 -0.25
CA ARG A 307 20.17 2.71 -0.44
C ARG A 307 19.09 3.27 0.48
N VAL A 308 18.30 2.41 1.13
CA VAL A 308 17.19 2.81 2.04
C VAL A 308 17.35 2.26 3.46
N GLN A 309 18.49 1.64 3.78
CA GLN A 309 18.68 0.91 5.04
C GLN A 309 18.49 1.81 6.27
N LYS A 310 18.97 3.06 6.24
CA LYS A 310 18.87 3.99 7.37
C LYS A 310 17.41 4.36 7.66
N GLN A 311 16.65 4.61 6.60
CA GLN A 311 15.22 4.92 6.63
C GLN A 311 14.42 3.74 7.16
N MET A 312 14.67 2.53 6.64
CA MET A 312 14.02 1.30 7.10
C MET A 312 14.34 0.99 8.56
N ASN A 313 15.59 1.21 8.99
CA ASN A 313 15.97 1.03 10.40
C ASN A 313 15.21 1.98 11.31
N ALA A 314 15.11 3.26 10.94
CA ALA A 314 14.34 4.24 11.71
C ALA A 314 12.85 3.88 11.77
N PHE A 315 12.27 3.46 10.64
CA PHE A 315 10.89 2.96 10.59
C PHE A 315 10.68 1.75 11.51
N LEU A 316 11.54 0.74 11.44
CA LEU A 316 11.46 -0.45 12.29
C LEU A 316 11.69 -0.14 13.77
N GLU A 317 12.57 0.81 14.09
CA GLU A 317 12.76 1.28 15.45
C GLU A 317 11.44 1.83 16.02
N GLY A 318 10.76 2.71 15.28
CA GLY A 318 9.46 3.25 15.70
C GLY A 318 8.36 2.18 15.78
N PHE A 319 8.32 1.25 14.82
CA PHE A 319 7.33 0.17 14.78
C PHE A 319 7.50 -0.80 15.95
N THR A 320 8.74 -1.19 16.25
CA THR A 320 9.05 -2.22 17.25
C THR A 320 8.97 -1.75 18.69
N GLU A 321 8.93 -0.44 18.93
CA GLU A 321 8.56 0.13 20.24
C GLU A 321 7.12 -0.28 20.66
N LEU A 322 6.24 -0.56 19.69
CA LEU A 322 4.84 -0.92 19.95
C LEU A 322 4.54 -2.39 19.68
N ILE A 323 5.10 -2.94 18.60
CA ILE A 323 4.85 -4.29 18.11
C ILE A 323 6.15 -5.11 18.14
N PRO A 324 6.27 -6.11 19.02
CA PRO A 324 7.45 -6.99 19.03
C PRO A 324 7.69 -7.64 17.66
N ILE A 325 8.93 -7.59 17.17
CA ILE A 325 9.29 -8.08 15.83
C ILE A 325 8.95 -9.57 15.63
N ASP A 326 9.12 -10.39 16.67
CA ASP A 326 8.83 -11.82 16.59
C ASP A 326 7.35 -12.13 16.39
N LEU A 327 6.46 -11.21 16.80
CA LEU A 327 5.02 -11.36 16.60
C LEU A 327 4.60 -11.07 15.16
N ILE A 328 5.37 -10.27 14.40
CA ILE A 328 5.08 -10.06 12.97
C ILE A 328 5.72 -11.13 12.08
N LYS A 329 6.82 -11.76 12.52
CA LYS A 329 7.53 -12.80 11.75
C LYS A 329 6.73 -14.08 11.51
N ILE A 330 5.59 -14.26 12.19
CA ILE A 330 4.67 -15.37 11.92
C ILE A 330 3.88 -15.18 10.61
N PHE A 331 3.80 -13.93 10.12
CA PHE A 331 3.13 -13.57 8.88
C PHE A 331 4.11 -13.62 7.71
N ASP A 332 3.60 -13.96 6.53
CA ASP A 332 4.30 -13.64 5.29
C ASP A 332 4.08 -12.19 4.86
N GLU A 333 4.76 -11.78 3.79
CA GLU A 333 4.73 -10.41 3.31
C GLU A 333 3.34 -9.95 2.83
N ASN A 334 2.51 -10.85 2.28
CA ASN A 334 1.16 -10.51 1.85
C ASN A 334 0.21 -10.45 3.06
N GLU A 335 0.41 -11.36 4.03
CA GLU A 335 -0.32 -11.32 5.30
C GLU A 335 0.03 -10.08 6.14
N LEU A 336 1.28 -9.61 6.09
CA LEU A 336 1.72 -8.39 6.78
C LEU A 336 1.15 -7.13 6.10
N GLU A 337 1.11 -7.10 4.77
CA GLU A 337 0.38 -6.08 4.02
C GLU A 337 -1.09 -6.04 4.45
N LEU A 338 -1.75 -7.19 4.46
CA LEU A 338 -3.14 -7.32 4.91
C LEU A 338 -3.33 -6.83 6.35
N LEU A 339 -2.39 -7.13 7.25
CA LEU A 339 -2.45 -6.69 8.64
C LEU A 339 -2.37 -5.16 8.79
N MET A 340 -1.58 -4.48 7.94
CA MET A 340 -1.31 -3.05 8.03
C MET A 340 -2.30 -2.20 7.22
N CYS A 341 -2.63 -2.65 6.02
CA CYS A 341 -3.35 -1.86 5.00
C CYS A 341 -4.75 -2.42 4.73
N GLY A 342 -5.00 -3.68 5.08
CA GLY A 342 -6.28 -4.36 4.88
C GLY A 342 -6.44 -4.92 3.46
N LEU A 343 -7.59 -5.54 3.20
CA LEU A 343 -8.06 -5.76 1.84
C LEU A 343 -8.88 -4.53 1.45
N GLY A 344 -8.62 -3.96 0.28
CA GLY A 344 -9.65 -3.22 -0.42
C GLY A 344 -10.73 -4.21 -0.84
N ASP A 345 -12.00 -3.79 -0.78
CA ASP A 345 -13.09 -4.58 -1.33
C ASP A 345 -12.81 -4.82 -2.82
N VAL A 346 -12.92 -6.09 -3.27
CA VAL A 346 -12.72 -6.51 -4.67
C VAL A 346 -14.07 -6.75 -5.32
N ASP A 347 -14.22 -6.20 -6.50
CA ASP A 347 -15.40 -6.28 -7.31
C ASP A 347 -15.21 -7.21 -8.44
N VAL A 348 -15.85 -8.35 -8.27
CA VAL A 348 -15.82 -9.39 -9.27
C VAL A 348 -16.49 -8.92 -10.56
N ASN A 349 -17.46 -8.00 -10.51
CA ASN A 349 -18.15 -7.51 -11.70
C ASN A 349 -17.30 -6.51 -12.49
N ASP A 350 -16.75 -5.47 -11.88
CA ASP A 350 -15.82 -4.56 -12.56
C ASP A 350 -14.57 -5.30 -13.04
N TRP A 351 -14.00 -6.18 -12.20
CA TRP A 351 -12.86 -7.01 -12.60
C TRP A 351 -13.20 -7.85 -13.84
N ARG A 352 -14.40 -8.45 -13.90
CA ARG A 352 -14.85 -9.23 -15.06
C ARG A 352 -15.08 -8.38 -16.29
N GLN A 353 -15.64 -7.19 -16.14
CA GLN A 353 -15.89 -6.24 -17.23
C GLN A 353 -14.59 -5.72 -17.86
N HIS A 354 -13.56 -5.49 -17.03
CA HIS A 354 -12.27 -4.97 -17.47
C HIS A 354 -11.22 -6.05 -17.73
N THR A 355 -11.56 -7.34 -17.62
CA THR A 355 -10.64 -8.44 -17.95
C THR A 355 -10.53 -8.63 -19.46
N VAL A 356 -9.30 -8.48 -19.98
CA VAL A 356 -8.96 -8.74 -21.38
C VAL A 356 -8.37 -10.14 -21.53
N TYR A 357 -8.92 -10.92 -22.46
CA TYR A 357 -8.48 -12.29 -22.73
C TYR A 357 -7.50 -12.32 -23.91
N LYS A 358 -6.44 -13.13 -23.79
CA LYS A 358 -5.41 -13.34 -24.83
C LYS A 358 -5.28 -14.82 -25.17
N ASN A 359 -4.57 -15.15 -26.26
CA ASN A 359 -4.21 -16.52 -26.66
C ASN A 359 -5.39 -17.49 -26.82
N GLY A 360 -6.50 -17.02 -27.41
CA GLY A 360 -7.67 -17.85 -27.71
C GLY A 360 -8.68 -18.00 -26.57
N TYR A 361 -8.40 -17.44 -25.40
CA TYR A 361 -9.42 -17.32 -24.34
C TYR A 361 -10.44 -16.23 -24.67
N CYS A 362 -11.68 -16.44 -24.23
CA CYS A 362 -12.77 -15.49 -24.35
C CYS A 362 -13.74 -15.66 -23.17
N PRO A 363 -14.67 -14.71 -22.93
CA PRO A 363 -15.62 -14.79 -21.81
C PRO A 363 -16.44 -16.09 -21.73
N ASN A 364 -16.67 -16.71 -22.89
CA ASN A 364 -17.45 -17.94 -23.02
C ASN A 364 -16.60 -19.22 -22.95
N HIS A 365 -15.27 -19.09 -22.88
CA HIS A 365 -14.40 -20.24 -22.80
C HIS A 365 -14.66 -20.99 -21.47
N PRO A 366 -14.80 -22.33 -21.45
CA PRO A 366 -15.17 -23.08 -20.25
C PRO A 366 -14.28 -22.77 -19.03
N VAL A 367 -12.97 -22.68 -19.26
CA VAL A 367 -11.97 -22.32 -18.22
C VAL A 367 -12.23 -20.91 -17.64
N ILE A 368 -12.61 -19.94 -18.47
CA ILE A 368 -12.91 -18.58 -18.02
C ILE A 368 -14.22 -18.55 -17.24
N GLN A 369 -15.23 -19.31 -17.67
CA GLN A 369 -16.46 -19.47 -16.91
C GLN A 369 -16.24 -20.16 -15.56
N TRP A 370 -15.32 -21.11 -15.48
CA TRP A 370 -14.93 -21.73 -14.22
C TRP A 370 -14.17 -20.77 -13.31
N PHE A 371 -13.25 -19.97 -13.87
CA PHE A 371 -12.54 -18.92 -13.12
C PHE A 371 -13.52 -17.97 -12.43
N TRP A 372 -14.46 -17.37 -13.17
CA TRP A 372 -15.46 -16.44 -12.62
C TRP A 372 -16.56 -17.08 -11.77
N LYS A 373 -16.63 -18.42 -11.71
CA LYS A 373 -17.51 -19.12 -10.78
C LYS A 373 -16.85 -19.35 -9.42
N VAL A 374 -15.52 -19.26 -9.35
CA VAL A 374 -14.72 -19.48 -8.15
C VAL A 374 -14.33 -18.15 -7.50
N CYS A 375 -14.09 -17.12 -8.31
CA CYS A 375 -14.04 -15.72 -7.87
C CYS A 375 -15.45 -15.23 -7.52
#